data_AF-A0A915ZHU7-F1
#
_entry.id   AF-A0A915ZHU7-F1
#
_cell.length_a   1.000
_cell.length_b   1.000
_cell.length_c   1.000
_cell.angle_alpha   90.00
_cell.angle_beta   90.00
_cell.angle_gamma   90.00
#
_symmetry.space_group_name_H-M   'P 1'
#
loop_
_entity.id
_entity.type
_entity.pdbx_description
1 polymer ?
#
loop_
_entity_poly.entity_id
_entity_poly.type
_entity_poly.pdbx_seq_one_letter_code
_entity_poly.pdbx_strand_id
1 'polypeptide(L)'
;MSTVSTLTHDSKTTDKDDSTIPSSPKSLSKQFHEFLIKILKYGKIPQHIGFIMDGNRRFARKINVQTAEGHYRGFLKMEEVLDICLQLGIKVVTVYAFSIENFKRPKEEVDALMHLAKTKLIELCQSKTVKKYGVCVRILGNMSYVSQDLREVIEEAVEMTKDNNRSILNVCFSYTSRDEITNSVKSIVKMVENKQIQKFLFEHQVKFD
;
A
#
# COMPACT_ATOMS: atom_id res chain seq x y z
N MET A 1 17.40 1.44 -68.19
CA MET A 1 18.41 0.61 -67.51
C MET A 1 18.97 1.42 -66.35
N SER A 2 18.32 1.35 -65.19
CA SER A 2 18.78 1.99 -63.96
C SER A 2 19.31 0.92 -63.01
N THR A 3 20.53 1.11 -62.54
CA THR A 3 21.21 0.25 -61.58
C THR A 3 20.91 0.78 -60.20
N VAL A 4 20.11 0.05 -59.42
CA VAL A 4 19.82 0.33 -58.02
C VAL A 4 20.81 -0.45 -57.17
N SER A 5 21.73 0.25 -56.51
CA SER A 5 22.62 -0.31 -55.49
C SER A 5 21.92 -0.29 -54.13
N THR A 6 21.75 -1.47 -53.55
CA THR A 6 21.16 -1.70 -52.24
C THR A 6 22.25 -1.58 -51.18
N LEU A 7 22.19 -0.53 -50.34
CA LEU A 7 23.03 -0.37 -49.15
C LEU A 7 22.29 -0.98 -47.94
N THR A 8 22.78 -2.13 -47.49
CA THR A 8 22.43 -2.76 -46.21
C THR A 8 23.19 -2.04 -45.09
N HIS A 9 22.47 -1.39 -44.18
CA HIS A 9 23.03 -0.75 -42.99
C HIS A 9 22.92 -1.73 -41.80
N ASP A 10 23.99 -2.46 -41.54
CA ASP A 10 24.22 -3.16 -40.27
C ASP A 10 24.72 -2.14 -39.24
N SER A 11 23.92 -1.83 -38.22
CA SER A 11 24.34 -1.05 -37.06
C SER A 11 24.46 -1.96 -35.84
N LYS A 12 25.66 -2.54 -35.68
CA LYS A 12 26.14 -3.08 -34.40
C LYS A 12 26.25 -1.93 -33.40
N THR A 13 25.38 -1.92 -32.40
CA THR A 13 25.53 -1.09 -31.20
C THR A 13 26.69 -1.62 -30.37
N THR A 14 27.65 -0.74 -30.13
CA THR A 14 28.81 -0.94 -29.26
C THR A 14 28.39 -0.77 -27.80
N ASP A 15 28.26 -1.88 -27.08
CA ASP A 15 28.27 -1.88 -25.62
C ASP A 15 29.66 -1.44 -25.14
N LYS A 16 29.72 -0.31 -24.43
CA LYS A 16 30.89 0.08 -23.65
C LYS A 16 30.69 -0.40 -22.21
N ASP A 17 31.63 -1.26 -21.81
CA ASP A 17 31.91 -1.69 -20.45
C ASP A 17 31.90 -0.53 -19.45
N ASP A 18 31.12 -0.67 -18.38
CA ASP A 18 31.40 -0.04 -17.09
C ASP A 18 31.37 -1.11 -15.99
N SER A 19 32.49 -1.81 -15.88
CA SER A 19 32.78 -2.77 -14.84
C SER A 19 33.30 -2.05 -13.59
N THR A 20 32.56 -2.07 -12.47
CA THR A 20 33.10 -2.27 -11.10
C THR A 20 32.03 -2.17 -9.99
N ILE A 21 31.07 -3.11 -9.96
CA ILE A 21 30.53 -3.63 -8.70
C ILE A 21 30.28 -5.13 -8.90
N PRO A 22 30.90 -6.05 -8.13
CA PRO A 22 30.57 -7.46 -8.21
C PRO A 22 29.10 -7.63 -7.83
N SER A 23 28.26 -8.01 -8.80
CA SER A 23 26.90 -8.41 -8.50
C SER A 23 26.96 -9.72 -7.71
N SER A 24 26.85 -9.63 -6.38
CA SER A 24 26.64 -10.81 -5.54
C SER A 24 25.52 -11.63 -6.18
N PRO A 25 25.66 -12.95 -6.35
CA PRO A 25 24.64 -13.75 -7.02
C PRO A 25 23.32 -13.55 -6.27
N LYS A 26 22.32 -12.94 -6.92
CA LYS A 26 21.01 -12.59 -6.32
C LYS A 26 20.32 -13.78 -5.60
N SER A 27 20.73 -15.00 -5.95
CA SER A 27 20.32 -16.26 -5.29
C SER A 27 20.84 -16.39 -3.85
N LEU A 28 22.11 -16.05 -3.60
CA LEU A 28 22.74 -16.17 -2.28
C LEU A 28 22.14 -15.17 -1.27
N SER A 29 21.86 -13.94 -1.72
CA SER A 29 21.20 -12.94 -0.88
C SER A 29 19.77 -13.34 -0.52
N LYS A 30 19.04 -13.98 -1.45
CA LYS A 30 17.69 -14.50 -1.18
C LYS A 30 17.70 -15.64 -0.17
N GLN A 31 18.61 -16.60 -0.31
CA GLN A 31 18.74 -17.71 0.64
C GLN A 31 19.11 -17.21 2.04
N PHE A 32 19.99 -16.21 2.13
CA PHE A 32 20.34 -15.57 3.39
C PHE A 32 19.14 -14.85 4.02
N HIS A 33 18.35 -14.13 3.22
CA HIS A 33 17.13 -13.47 3.69
C HIS A 33 16.10 -14.47 4.24
N GLU A 34 15.83 -15.57 3.51
CA GLU A 34 14.93 -16.63 3.98
C GLU A 34 15.43 -17.29 5.27
N PHE A 35 16.74 -17.47 5.40
CA PHE A 35 17.36 -17.98 6.63
C PHE A 35 17.15 -17.04 7.82
N LEU A 36 17.34 -15.73 7.63
CA LEU A 36 17.09 -14.73 8.68
C LEU A 36 15.61 -14.70 9.10
N ILE A 37 14.67 -14.77 8.15
CA ILE A 37 13.23 -14.85 8.46
C ILE A 37 12.94 -16.09 9.30
N LYS A 38 13.54 -17.24 8.98
CA LYS A 38 13.38 -18.47 9.78
C LYS A 38 13.92 -18.31 11.19
N ILE A 39 15.08 -17.67 11.37
CA ILE A 39 15.64 -17.40 12.70
C ILE A 39 14.71 -16.47 13.50
N LEU A 40 14.27 -15.36 12.91
CA LEU A 40 13.42 -14.38 13.58
C LEU A 40 12.09 -14.99 14.06
N LYS A 41 11.55 -15.97 13.33
CA LYS A 41 10.33 -16.71 13.71
C LYS A 41 10.44 -17.51 15.00
N TYR A 42 11.64 -17.84 15.47
CA TYR A 42 11.81 -18.47 16.79
C TYR A 42 11.62 -17.49 17.94
N GLY A 43 11.66 -16.18 17.67
CA GLY A 43 11.38 -15.13 18.64
C GLY A 43 9.90 -14.76 18.72
N LYS A 44 9.58 -13.75 19.55
CA LYS A 44 8.24 -13.17 19.61
C LYS A 44 8.00 -12.30 18.38
N ILE A 45 7.05 -12.69 17.53
CA ILE A 45 6.65 -11.92 16.35
C ILE A 45 5.51 -10.95 16.71
N PRO A 46 5.63 -9.65 16.37
CA PRO A 46 4.54 -8.72 16.56
C PRO A 46 3.31 -9.12 15.74
N GLN A 47 2.12 -8.97 16.32
CA GLN A 47 0.88 -9.30 15.61
C GLN A 47 0.46 -8.18 14.65
N HIS A 48 0.87 -6.94 14.92
CA HIS A 48 0.51 -5.75 14.15
C HIS A 48 1.71 -4.81 14.00
N ILE A 49 1.99 -4.35 12.78
CA ILE A 49 2.95 -3.27 12.50
C ILE A 49 2.27 -2.14 11.70
N GLY A 50 2.55 -0.90 12.09
CA GLY A 50 2.16 0.31 11.36
C GLY A 50 3.35 0.97 10.65
N PHE A 51 3.17 1.41 9.41
CA PHE A 51 4.18 2.11 8.62
C PHE A 51 3.71 3.51 8.21
N ILE A 52 4.56 4.51 8.43
CA ILE A 52 4.41 5.83 7.82
C ILE A 52 5.37 5.88 6.63
N MET A 53 4.80 5.86 5.41
CA MET A 53 5.56 5.78 4.17
C MET A 53 6.02 7.17 3.70
N ASP A 54 6.91 7.80 4.46
CA ASP A 54 7.45 9.12 4.11
C ASP A 54 8.76 9.03 3.29
N GLY A 55 9.11 10.13 2.63
CA GLY A 55 10.38 10.29 1.94
C GLY A 55 10.30 10.16 0.43
N ASN A 56 9.17 9.76 -0.15
CA ASN A 56 9.02 9.55 -1.59
C ASN A 56 9.44 10.77 -2.44
N ARG A 57 9.05 11.98 -2.02
CA ARG A 57 9.45 13.23 -2.68
C ARG A 57 10.95 13.52 -2.57
N ARG A 58 11.52 13.27 -1.39
CA ARG A 58 12.97 13.45 -1.13
C ARG A 58 13.79 12.45 -1.95
N PHE A 59 13.31 11.22 -2.03
CA PHE A 59 13.88 10.17 -2.86
C PHE A 59 13.85 10.53 -4.34
N ALA A 60 12.70 10.98 -4.86
CA ALA A 60 12.56 11.41 -6.26
C ALA A 60 13.58 12.51 -6.63
N ARG A 61 13.71 13.54 -5.78
CA ARG A 61 14.70 14.61 -5.95
C ARG A 61 16.13 14.08 -5.94
N LYS A 62 16.46 13.15 -5.03
CA LYS A 62 17.80 12.57 -4.90
C LYS A 62 18.26 11.82 -6.16
N ILE A 63 17.34 11.13 -6.83
CA ILE A 63 17.64 10.37 -8.05
C ILE A 63 17.25 11.11 -9.34
N ASN A 64 16.90 12.39 -9.23
CA ASN A 64 16.52 13.28 -10.33
C ASN A 64 15.37 12.75 -11.21
N VAL A 65 14.31 12.24 -10.58
CA VAL A 65 13.07 11.82 -11.27
C VAL A 65 11.87 12.63 -10.80
N GLN A 66 10.77 12.53 -11.54
CA GLN A 66 9.51 13.18 -11.19
C GLN A 66 8.96 12.66 -9.84
N THR A 67 8.25 13.53 -9.11
CA THR A 67 7.65 13.18 -7.82
C THR A 67 6.71 11.97 -7.92
N ALA A 68 5.92 11.88 -9.00
CA ALA A 68 5.02 10.75 -9.25
C ALA A 68 5.77 9.40 -9.31
N GLU A 69 6.93 9.37 -9.96
CA GLU A 69 7.80 8.17 -10.02
C GLU A 69 8.33 7.80 -8.62
N GLY A 70 8.64 8.79 -7.77
CA GLY A 70 8.99 8.54 -6.37
C GLY A 70 7.86 7.86 -5.59
N HIS A 71 6.62 8.27 -5.81
CA HIS A 71 5.44 7.65 -5.19
C HIS A 71 5.19 6.23 -5.71
N TYR A 72 5.34 6.01 -7.02
CA TYR A 72 5.26 4.69 -7.63
C TYR A 72 6.28 3.71 -7.02
N ARG A 73 7.55 4.12 -6.90
CA ARG A 73 8.58 3.30 -6.24
C ARG A 73 8.31 3.09 -4.74
N GLY A 74 7.71 4.08 -4.08
CA GLY A 74 7.23 3.95 -2.71
C GLY A 74 6.17 2.84 -2.57
N PHE A 75 5.24 2.75 -3.52
CA PHE A 75 4.25 1.66 -3.58
C PHE A 75 4.93 0.29 -3.76
N LEU A 76 5.87 0.15 -4.71
CA LEU A 76 6.59 -1.11 -4.90
C LEU A 76 7.35 -1.54 -3.64
N LYS A 77 7.94 -0.58 -2.92
CA LYS A 77 8.61 -0.87 -1.65
C LYS A 77 7.63 -1.31 -0.57
N MET A 78 6.43 -0.74 -0.52
CA MET A 78 5.37 -1.17 0.39
C MET A 78 4.97 -2.62 0.13
N GLU A 79 4.80 -3.03 -1.14
CA GLU A 79 4.50 -4.42 -1.48
C GLU A 79 5.60 -5.39 -1.03
N GLU A 80 6.87 -5.02 -1.21
CA GLU A 80 8.02 -5.81 -0.76
C GLU A 80 8.02 -5.97 0.78
N VAL A 81 7.82 -4.86 1.51
CA VAL A 81 7.75 -4.88 2.98
C VAL A 81 6.56 -5.68 3.48
N LEU A 82 5.41 -5.59 2.80
CA LEU A 82 4.22 -6.38 3.11
C LEU A 82 4.52 -7.88 2.97
N ASP A 83 5.13 -8.32 1.87
CA ASP A 83 5.51 -9.72 1.69
C ASP A 83 6.45 -10.20 2.80
N ILE A 84 7.45 -9.41 3.20
CA ILE A 84 8.35 -9.74 4.32
C ILE A 84 7.56 -9.88 5.64
N CYS A 85 6.65 -8.95 5.94
CA CYS A 85 5.82 -9.00 7.15
C CYS A 85 4.96 -10.28 7.18
N LEU A 86 4.33 -10.61 6.06
CA LEU A 86 3.49 -11.80 5.93
C LEU A 86 4.32 -13.09 5.98
N GLN A 87 5.52 -13.09 5.40
CA GLN A 87 6.48 -14.19 5.54
C GLN A 87 6.83 -14.44 7.00
N LEU A 88 7.05 -13.38 7.81
CA LEU A 88 7.32 -13.47 9.24
C LEU A 88 6.11 -13.98 10.05
N GLY A 89 4.90 -13.94 9.49
CA GLY A 89 3.67 -14.37 10.16
C GLY A 89 2.92 -13.26 10.88
N ILE A 90 3.24 -12.00 10.58
CA ILE A 90 2.54 -10.82 11.10
C ILE A 90 1.11 -10.84 10.56
N LYS A 91 0.13 -10.63 11.45
CA LYS A 91 -1.30 -10.79 11.14
C LYS A 91 -1.92 -9.52 10.58
N VAL A 92 -1.47 -8.36 11.03
CA VAL A 92 -2.01 -7.07 10.63
C VAL A 92 -0.87 -6.15 10.21
N VAL A 93 -1.01 -5.52 9.05
CA VAL A 93 -0.14 -4.45 8.60
C VAL A 93 -1.01 -3.22 8.36
N THR A 94 -0.62 -2.07 8.91
CA THR A 94 -1.26 -0.79 8.60
C THR A 94 -0.28 0.11 7.88
N VAL A 95 -0.69 0.74 6.79
CA VAL A 95 0.15 1.68 6.04
C VAL A 95 -0.53 3.03 5.96
N TYR A 96 0.21 4.10 6.26
CA TYR A 96 -0.25 5.46 6.05
C TYR A 96 0.05 5.90 4.61
N ALA A 97 -0.96 5.78 3.75
CA ALA A 97 -0.83 6.03 2.32
C ALA A 97 -1.10 7.49 1.94
N PHE A 98 -2.16 8.10 2.48
CA PHE A 98 -2.53 9.47 2.13
C PHE A 98 -3.29 10.18 3.26
N SER A 99 -2.80 11.35 3.66
CA SER A 99 -3.42 12.19 4.70
C SER A 99 -4.48 13.14 4.15
N ILE A 100 -5.49 13.51 4.95
CA ILE A 100 -6.42 14.61 4.61
C ILE A 100 -5.63 15.91 4.35
N GLU A 101 -4.54 16.13 5.08
CA GLU A 101 -3.69 17.31 4.87
C GLU A 101 -2.97 17.30 3.51
N ASN A 102 -2.84 16.13 2.87
CA ASN A 102 -2.18 16.02 1.57
C ASN A 102 -3.04 16.54 0.42
N PHE A 103 -4.35 16.73 0.61
CA PHE A 103 -5.18 17.46 -0.36
C PHE A 103 -4.78 18.94 -0.52
N LYS A 104 -3.99 19.50 0.40
CA LYS A 104 -3.45 20.87 0.31
C LYS A 104 -2.21 20.97 -0.60
N ARG A 105 -1.71 19.85 -1.14
CA ARG A 105 -0.57 19.84 -2.06
C ARG A 105 -0.98 20.35 -3.45
N PRO A 106 -0.03 20.66 -4.34
CA PRO A 106 -0.35 21.08 -5.70
C PRO A 106 -1.28 20.08 -6.39
N LYS A 107 -2.27 20.60 -7.13
CA LYS A 107 -3.32 19.79 -7.77
C LYS A 107 -2.76 18.65 -8.63
N GLU A 108 -1.74 18.95 -9.43
CA GLU A 108 -1.07 17.96 -10.28
C GLU A 108 -0.48 16.78 -9.48
N GLU A 109 0.06 17.04 -8.27
CA GLU A 109 0.57 15.99 -7.38
C GLU A 109 -0.57 15.16 -6.81
N VAL A 110 -1.66 15.81 -6.38
CA VAL A 110 -2.85 15.12 -5.86
C VAL A 110 -3.49 14.24 -6.93
N ASP A 111 -3.68 14.77 -8.14
CA ASP A 111 -4.27 14.05 -9.26
C ASP A 111 -3.42 12.82 -9.65
N ALA A 112 -2.10 12.97 -9.68
CA ALA A 112 -1.18 11.85 -9.90
C ALA A 112 -1.27 10.78 -8.80
N LEU A 113 -1.42 11.18 -7.53
CA LEU A 113 -1.60 10.26 -6.41
C LEU A 113 -2.95 9.54 -6.45
N MET A 114 -4.04 10.24 -6.82
CA MET A 114 -5.35 9.61 -7.00
C MET A 114 -5.34 8.62 -8.16
N HIS A 115 -4.70 8.96 -9.28
CA HIS A 115 -4.54 8.03 -10.41
C HIS A 115 -3.71 6.81 -10.00
N LEU A 116 -2.60 7.00 -9.29
CA LEU A 116 -1.79 5.91 -8.76
C LEU A 116 -2.59 5.01 -7.81
N ALA A 117 -3.42 5.60 -6.93
CA ALA A 117 -4.26 4.85 -6.02
C ALA A 117 -5.27 3.97 -6.78
N LYS A 118 -5.92 4.51 -7.83
CA LYS A 118 -6.88 3.74 -8.65
C LYS A 118 -6.24 2.51 -9.28
N THR A 119 -5.09 2.67 -9.92
CA THR A 119 -4.44 1.55 -10.63
C THR A 119 -3.84 0.55 -9.65
N LYS A 120 -3.12 1.04 -8.64
CA LYS A 120 -2.34 0.17 -7.75
C LYS A 120 -3.16 -0.56 -6.71
N LEU A 121 -4.32 -0.05 -6.33
CA LEU A 121 -5.17 -0.73 -5.36
C LEU A 121 -5.73 -2.04 -5.94
N ILE A 122 -6.19 -2.03 -7.18
CA ILE A 122 -6.68 -3.23 -7.88
C ILE A 122 -5.53 -4.21 -8.12
N GLU A 123 -4.39 -3.73 -8.62
CA GLU A 123 -3.20 -4.57 -8.83
C GLU A 123 -2.75 -5.26 -7.53
N LEU A 124 -2.74 -4.54 -6.41
CA LEU A 124 -2.38 -5.07 -5.09
C LEU A 124 -3.34 -6.20 -4.69
N CYS A 125 -4.65 -6.00 -4.79
CA CYS A 125 -5.65 -7.02 -4.44
C CYS A 125 -5.55 -8.27 -5.31
N GLN A 126 -5.08 -8.14 -6.56
CA GLN A 126 -4.87 -9.25 -7.48
C GLN A 126 -3.50 -9.94 -7.31
N SER A 127 -2.60 -9.33 -6.54
CA SER A 127 -1.21 -9.78 -6.40
C SER A 127 -1.09 -11.21 -5.86
N LYS A 128 0.03 -11.85 -6.22
CA LYS A 128 0.37 -13.18 -5.69
C LYS A 128 0.51 -13.17 -4.16
N THR A 129 1.00 -12.07 -3.59
CA THR A 129 1.17 -11.89 -2.15
C THR A 129 -0.20 -11.93 -1.45
N VAL A 130 -1.15 -11.10 -1.88
CA VAL A 130 -2.50 -11.04 -1.28
C VAL A 130 -3.17 -12.41 -1.33
N LYS A 131 -3.10 -13.09 -2.48
CA LYS A 131 -3.69 -14.44 -2.65
C LYS A 131 -2.99 -15.49 -1.78
N LYS A 132 -1.65 -15.52 -1.78
CA LYS A 132 -0.85 -16.52 -1.05
C LYS A 132 -1.11 -16.46 0.45
N TYR A 133 -1.16 -15.26 1.02
CA TYR A 133 -1.33 -15.05 2.46
C TYR A 133 -2.76 -14.75 2.88
N GLY A 134 -3.74 -14.85 1.97
CA GLY A 134 -5.15 -14.56 2.25
C GLY A 134 -5.30 -13.23 2.98
N VAL A 135 -4.83 -12.15 2.34
CA VAL A 135 -4.86 -10.79 2.92
C VAL A 135 -6.23 -10.15 2.69
N CYS A 136 -6.92 -9.76 3.75
CA CYS A 136 -8.08 -8.90 3.71
C CYS A 136 -7.63 -7.44 3.64
N VAL A 137 -7.89 -6.76 2.53
CA VAL A 137 -7.54 -5.35 2.35
C VAL A 137 -8.69 -4.48 2.84
N ARG A 138 -8.37 -3.52 3.70
CA ARG A 138 -9.31 -2.57 4.29
C ARG A 138 -8.82 -1.16 4.04
N ILE A 139 -9.69 -0.25 3.62
CA ILE A 139 -9.36 1.16 3.50
C ILE A 139 -9.94 1.91 4.69
N LEU A 140 -9.09 2.64 5.41
CA LEU A 140 -9.46 3.43 6.57
C LEU A 140 -9.29 4.92 6.25
N GLY A 141 -10.33 5.72 6.46
CA GLY A 141 -10.26 7.16 6.30
C GLY A 141 -11.57 7.78 5.85
N ASN A 142 -11.54 9.06 5.57
CA ASN A 142 -12.72 9.85 5.29
C ASN A 142 -13.01 9.88 3.78
N MET A 143 -13.98 9.06 3.38
CA MET A 143 -14.39 8.93 1.98
C MET A 143 -15.10 10.17 1.42
N SER A 144 -15.50 11.15 2.26
CA SER A 144 -16.13 12.38 1.76
C SER A 144 -15.18 13.25 0.93
N TYR A 145 -13.87 13.10 1.11
CA TYR A 145 -12.85 13.81 0.33
C TYR A 145 -12.43 13.08 -0.95
N VAL A 146 -12.86 11.83 -1.10
CA VAL A 146 -12.47 10.96 -2.21
C VAL A 146 -13.51 11.11 -3.33
N SER A 147 -13.05 11.27 -4.57
CA SER A 147 -13.91 11.35 -5.73
C SER A 147 -14.70 10.05 -5.94
N GLN A 148 -15.89 10.15 -6.53
CA GLN A 148 -16.80 9.01 -6.67
C GLN A 148 -16.18 7.84 -7.44
N ASP A 149 -15.44 8.14 -8.49
CA ASP A 149 -14.73 7.15 -9.31
C ASP A 149 -13.61 6.40 -8.55
N LEU A 150 -12.88 7.06 -7.64
CA LEU A 150 -11.91 6.38 -6.77
C LEU A 150 -12.62 5.60 -5.65
N ARG A 151 -13.78 6.07 -5.18
CA ARG A 151 -14.57 5.34 -4.19
C ARG A 151 -15.05 3.99 -4.73
N GLU A 152 -15.54 3.97 -5.97
CA GLU A 152 -15.95 2.72 -6.63
C GLU A 152 -14.79 1.72 -6.74
N VAL A 153 -13.60 2.19 -7.10
CA VAL A 153 -12.38 1.35 -7.13
C VAL A 153 -12.00 0.84 -5.74
N ILE A 154 -12.16 1.66 -4.70
CA ILE A 154 -11.92 1.25 -3.30
C ILE A 154 -12.91 0.17 -2.88
N GLU A 155 -14.19 0.34 -3.19
CA GLU A 155 -15.23 -0.63 -2.88
C GLU A 155 -14.99 -1.96 -3.59
N GLU A 156 -14.67 -1.94 -4.88
CA GLU A 156 -14.28 -3.12 -5.66
C GLU A 156 -13.09 -3.83 -4.99
N ALA A 157 -12.03 -3.10 -4.67
CA ALA A 157 -10.82 -3.68 -4.09
C ALA A 157 -11.05 -4.33 -2.71
N VAL A 158 -11.88 -3.71 -1.86
CA VAL A 158 -12.24 -4.27 -0.54
C VAL A 158 -13.10 -5.52 -0.73
N GLU A 159 -14.07 -5.47 -1.63
CA GLU A 159 -14.96 -6.59 -1.95
C GLU A 159 -14.18 -7.82 -2.44
N MET A 160 -13.18 -7.63 -3.31
CA MET A 160 -12.31 -8.70 -3.82
C MET A 160 -11.58 -9.51 -2.75
N THR A 161 -11.39 -8.93 -1.56
CA THR A 161 -10.59 -9.53 -0.49
C THR A 161 -11.36 -9.70 0.82
N LYS A 162 -12.67 -9.43 0.84
CA LYS A 162 -13.47 -9.44 2.07
C LYS A 162 -13.50 -10.80 2.79
N ASP A 163 -13.47 -11.89 2.00
CA ASP A 163 -13.58 -13.26 2.51
C ASP A 163 -12.21 -13.85 2.92
N ASN A 164 -11.13 -13.10 2.67
CA ASN A 164 -9.80 -13.48 3.13
C ASN A 164 -9.71 -13.34 4.66
N ASN A 165 -9.12 -14.32 5.33
CA ASN A 165 -9.16 -14.41 6.80
C ASN A 165 -7.81 -14.73 7.46
N ARG A 166 -6.71 -14.74 6.70
CA ARG A 166 -5.38 -15.14 7.21
C ARG A 166 -4.57 -13.97 7.73
N SER A 167 -4.71 -12.81 7.11
CA SER A 167 -4.02 -11.56 7.47
C SER A 167 -4.82 -10.34 7.01
N ILE A 168 -4.50 -9.16 7.54
CA ILE A 168 -5.18 -7.90 7.25
C ILE A 168 -4.17 -6.85 6.80
N LEU A 169 -4.48 -6.14 5.71
CA LEU A 169 -3.81 -4.91 5.33
C LEU A 169 -4.77 -3.74 5.49
N ASN A 170 -4.49 -2.85 6.44
CA ASN A 170 -5.20 -1.58 6.56
C ASN A 170 -4.45 -0.49 5.80
N VAL A 171 -5.11 0.14 4.84
CA VAL A 171 -4.56 1.27 4.08
C VAL A 171 -5.26 2.54 4.57
N CYS A 172 -4.52 3.37 5.30
CA CYS A 172 -5.01 4.68 5.74
C CYS A 172 -4.93 5.66 4.56
N PHE A 173 -6.09 5.97 3.96
CA PHE A 173 -6.23 6.82 2.78
C PHE A 173 -7.29 7.89 3.02
N SER A 174 -6.99 9.16 2.71
CA SER A 174 -7.79 10.29 3.20
C SER A 174 -7.96 10.24 4.73
N TYR A 175 -6.87 9.96 5.44
CA TYR A 175 -6.90 9.64 6.86
C TYR A 175 -6.18 10.69 7.71
N THR A 176 -6.76 11.06 8.85
CA THR A 176 -6.02 11.64 9.99
C THR A 176 -6.60 11.08 11.29
N SER A 177 -5.75 10.88 12.30
CA SER A 177 -6.20 10.34 13.60
C SER A 177 -7.22 11.25 14.29
N ARG A 178 -7.06 12.58 14.18
CA ARG A 178 -8.04 13.53 14.76
C ARG A 178 -9.41 13.40 14.11
N ASP A 179 -9.46 13.26 12.79
CA ASP A 179 -10.72 13.08 12.06
C ASP A 179 -11.38 11.73 12.42
N GLU A 180 -10.60 10.65 12.48
CA GLU A 180 -11.10 9.32 12.88
C GLU A 180 -11.71 9.34 14.30
N ILE A 181 -11.01 9.90 15.29
CA ILE A 181 -11.51 10.00 16.66
C ILE A 181 -12.78 10.87 16.69
N THR A 182 -12.77 12.02 16.00
CA THR A 182 -13.92 12.93 15.95
C THR A 182 -15.14 12.25 15.34
N ASN A 183 -14.98 11.54 14.23
CA ASN A 183 -16.06 10.82 13.57
C ASN A 183 -16.56 9.65 14.42
N SER A 184 -15.68 8.95 15.13
CA SER A 184 -16.06 7.90 16.07
C SER A 184 -16.94 8.44 17.20
N VAL A 185 -16.55 9.57 17.82
CA VAL A 185 -17.34 10.22 18.87
C VAL A 185 -18.69 10.71 18.32
N LYS A 186 -18.72 11.35 17.14
CA LYS A 186 -19.97 11.77 16.50
C LYS A 186 -20.91 10.59 16.23
N SER A 187 -20.38 9.46 15.75
CA SER A 187 -21.17 8.24 15.55
C SER A 187 -21.76 7.72 16.86
N ILE A 188 -20.97 7.70 17.94
CA ILE A 188 -21.46 7.29 19.27
C ILE A 188 -22.59 8.21 19.73
N VAL A 189 -22.43 9.54 19.64
CA VAL A 189 -23.47 10.51 20.02
C VAL A 189 -24.76 10.26 19.22
N LYS A 190 -24.65 10.08 17.90
CA LYS A 190 -25.80 9.76 17.04
C LYS A 190 -26.47 8.44 17.44
N MET A 191 -25.71 7.42 17.82
CA MET A 191 -26.25 6.15 18.33
C MET A 191 -26.97 6.31 19.68
N VAL A 192 -26.52 7.22 20.55
CA VAL A 192 -27.21 7.57 21.80
C VAL A 192 -28.53 8.29 21.51
N GLU A 193 -28.52 9.31 20.64
CA GLU A 193 -29.71 10.04 20.22
C GLU A 193 -30.77 9.11 19.61
N ASN A 194 -30.32 8.13 18.81
CA ASN A 194 -31.16 7.10 18.21
C ASN A 194 -31.52 5.94 19.16
N LYS A 195 -31.15 6.01 20.46
CA LYS A 195 -31.37 4.97 21.49
C LYS A 195 -30.78 3.59 21.16
N GLN A 196 -29.86 3.50 20.21
CA GLN A 196 -29.26 2.23 19.77
C GLN A 196 -28.33 1.66 20.84
N ILE A 197 -27.57 2.51 21.53
CA ILE A 197 -26.68 2.09 22.62
C ILE A 197 -27.48 1.62 23.84
N GLN A 198 -28.56 2.32 24.19
CA GLN A 198 -29.42 1.93 25.31
C GLN A 198 -30.08 0.56 25.06
N LYS A 199 -30.56 0.34 23.83
CA LYS A 199 -31.10 -0.97 23.41
C LYS A 199 -30.04 -2.08 23.52
N PHE A 200 -28.84 -1.85 23.01
CA PHE A 200 -27.74 -2.81 23.10
C PHE A 200 -27.39 -3.18 24.55
N LEU A 201 -27.25 -2.18 25.43
CA LEU A 201 -26.91 -2.38 26.84
C LEU A 201 -27.99 -3.16 27.59
N PHE A 202 -29.26 -2.87 27.30
CA PHE A 202 -30.41 -3.58 27.88
C PHE A 202 -30.46 -5.04 27.42
N GLU A 203 -30.25 -5.30 26.12
CA GLU A 203 -30.24 -6.65 25.54
C GLU A 203 -29.10 -7.52 26.08
N HIS A 204 -27.94 -6.92 26.40
CA HIS A 204 -26.74 -7.66 26.83
C HIS A 204 -26.50 -7.62 28.34
N GLN A 205 -27.44 -7.09 29.13
CA GLN A 205 -27.33 -6.95 30.59
C GLN A 205 -25.99 -6.36 31.06
N VAL A 206 -25.43 -5.43 30.29
CA VAL A 206 -24.15 -4.79 30.64
C VAL A 206 -24.41 -3.86 31.82
N LYS A 207 -24.00 -4.29 33.01
CA LYS A 207 -23.99 -3.45 34.20
C LYS A 207 -22.73 -2.59 34.18
N PHE A 208 -22.90 -1.30 34.40
CA PHE A 208 -21.78 -0.42 34.71
C PHE A 208 -21.60 -0.46 36.22
N ASP A 209 -20.44 -0.92 36.67
CA ASP A 209 -20.01 -0.86 38.06
C ASP A 209 -19.66 0.58 38.47
#